data_AF-A0A848XKQ7-F1
#
_entry.id   AF-A0A848XKQ7-F1
#
_cell.length_a   1.000
_cell.length_b   1.000
_cell.length_c   1.000
_cell.angle_alpha   90.00
_cell.angle_beta   90.00
_cell.angle_gamma   90.00
#
_symmetry.space_group_name_H-M   'P 1'
#
loop_
_entity.id
_entity.type
_entity.pdbx_description
1 polymer ?
#
loop_
_entity_poly.entity_id
_entity_poly.type
_entity_poly.pdbx_seq_one_letter_code
_entity_poly.pdbx_strand_id
1 'polypeptide(L)'
;REKEALGFFISGHPLDRYREVVRAFDTCTTAKLKDRMGEPVELACVVTAVARQVSRRDGSEWGKITIEDFQGTAQVLAFKDIWQSYKETLRQDAVVLLKGKVSGRERDEDDPPIFLDSVEPLDAVPNSGRLAVQIELDTASDLTGDAFREAKAIMGDHLGGAPLEFVVGEANGVPAPRLRARSVKLAADRETIQALEAVFGKGRVGLRRL
;
A
#
# COMPACT_ATOMS: atom_id res chain seq x y z
N ARG A 1 11.74 25.55 0.46
CA ARG A 1 10.47 26.21 0.79
C ARG A 1 9.57 25.14 1.37
N GLU A 2 9.68 24.94 2.68
CA GLU A 2 8.71 24.17 3.48
C GLU A 2 7.64 25.15 4.00
N LYS A 3 6.45 24.63 4.36
CA LYS A 3 5.14 25.28 4.58
C LYS A 3 4.25 25.19 3.32
N GLU A 4 3.09 24.54 3.28
CA GLU A 4 2.13 24.08 4.28
C GLU A 4 1.37 22.87 3.69
N ALA A 5 1.46 21.70 4.32
CA ALA A 5 0.54 20.58 4.10
C ALA A 5 0.02 20.05 5.46
N LEU A 6 -0.23 20.97 6.39
CA LEU A 6 -0.94 20.68 7.62
C LEU A 6 -2.43 20.94 7.37
N GLY A 7 -3.00 20.14 6.47
CA GLY A 7 -4.45 19.94 6.46
C GLY A 7 -4.84 19.32 7.80
N PHE A 8 -5.78 19.95 8.49
CA PHE A 8 -6.21 19.62 9.84
C PHE A 8 -6.72 18.18 9.96
N PHE A 9 -5.87 17.24 10.40
CA PHE A 9 -6.34 15.94 10.90
C PHE A 9 -6.48 16.00 12.42
N ILE A 10 -7.54 16.67 12.90
CA ILE A 10 -7.94 16.62 14.31
C ILE A 10 -8.41 15.19 14.70
N SER A 11 -8.59 14.29 13.70
CA SER A 11 -9.08 12.91 13.85
C SER A 11 -8.19 11.79 13.28
N GLY A 12 -6.95 12.09 12.82
CA GLY A 12 -6.08 11.12 12.14
C GLY A 12 -6.28 11.07 10.61
N HIS A 13 -5.25 10.64 9.88
CA HIS A 13 -5.21 10.58 8.41
C HIS A 13 -6.01 9.36 7.92
N PRO A 14 -6.84 9.43 6.85
CA PRO A 14 -7.67 8.29 6.42
C PRO A 14 -6.86 7.02 6.10
N LEU A 15 -5.63 7.15 5.62
CA LEU A 15 -4.69 6.02 5.43
C LEU A 15 -4.26 5.33 6.73
N ASP A 16 -4.45 5.92 7.91
CA ASP A 16 -4.00 5.33 9.19
C ASP A 16 -4.62 3.96 9.44
N ARG A 17 -5.87 3.74 9.03
CA ARG A 17 -6.53 2.42 9.10
C ARG A 17 -5.80 1.35 8.28
N TYR A 18 -5.09 1.76 7.24
CA TYR A 18 -4.45 0.88 6.27
C TYR A 18 -2.93 0.84 6.43
N ARG A 19 -2.39 1.34 7.54
CA ARG A 19 -0.95 1.53 7.70
C ARG A 19 -0.11 0.30 7.35
N GLU A 20 -0.54 -0.89 7.75
CA GLU A 20 0.15 -2.15 7.44
C GLU A 20 0.12 -2.48 5.94
N VAL A 21 -1.01 -2.22 5.28
CA VAL A 21 -1.13 -2.37 3.83
C VAL A 21 -0.25 -1.34 3.12
N VAL A 22 -0.29 -0.07 3.51
CA VAL A 22 0.53 0.99 2.92
C VAL A 22 2.02 0.63 3.02
N ARG A 23 2.49 0.15 4.17
CA ARG A 23 3.88 -0.31 4.36
C ARG A 23 4.27 -1.43 3.40
N ALA A 24 3.38 -2.40 3.18
CA ALA A 24 3.63 -3.50 2.25
C ALA A 24 3.77 -3.04 0.79
N PHE A 25 3.13 -1.91 0.44
CA PHE A 25 3.13 -1.33 -0.90
C PHE A 25 3.98 -0.06 -1.03
N ASP A 26 4.84 0.26 -0.05
CA ASP A 26 5.68 1.48 0.04
C ASP A 26 6.84 1.49 -0.98
N THR A 27 6.52 1.25 -2.25
CA THR A 27 7.45 1.24 -3.38
C THR A 27 7.73 2.66 -3.89
N CYS A 28 6.84 3.60 -3.60
CA CYS A 28 6.93 5.00 -3.96
C CYS A 28 6.03 5.83 -3.03
N THR A 29 6.45 7.07 -2.77
CA THR A 29 5.67 8.09 -2.05
C THR A 29 5.57 9.35 -2.91
N THR A 30 4.62 10.24 -2.62
CA THR A 30 4.46 11.52 -3.34
C THR A 30 5.74 12.35 -3.34
N ALA A 31 6.51 12.31 -2.24
CA ALA A 31 7.78 13.01 -2.11
C ALA A 31 8.90 12.50 -3.04
N LYS A 32 8.79 11.27 -3.56
CA LYS A 32 9.82 10.61 -4.39
C LYS A 32 9.49 10.60 -5.89
N LEU A 33 8.41 11.27 -6.32
CA LEU A 33 7.98 11.21 -7.71
C LEU A 33 9.02 11.80 -8.69
N LYS A 34 9.74 12.86 -8.28
CA LYS A 34 10.82 13.45 -9.10
C LYS A 34 11.94 12.46 -9.41
N ASP A 35 12.31 11.63 -8.44
CA ASP A 35 13.35 10.61 -8.59
C ASP A 35 12.89 9.40 -9.41
N ARG A 36 11.61 9.38 -9.81
CA ARG A 36 10.92 8.28 -10.49
C ARG A 36 10.38 8.68 -11.86
N MET A 37 10.82 9.80 -12.43
CA MET A 37 10.35 10.27 -13.73
C MET A 37 10.46 9.18 -14.80
N GLY A 38 9.34 8.91 -15.48
CA GLY A 38 9.27 7.87 -16.52
C GLY A 38 9.18 6.43 -15.98
N GLU A 39 9.15 6.22 -14.67
CA GLU A 39 9.04 4.90 -14.05
C GLU A 39 7.58 4.55 -13.70
N PRO A 40 7.23 3.25 -13.69
CA PRO A 40 5.98 2.78 -13.11
C PRO A 40 6.02 2.92 -11.58
N VAL A 41 4.90 3.34 -11.00
CA VAL A 41 4.72 3.49 -9.56
C VAL A 41 3.41 2.86 -9.12
N GLU A 42 3.40 2.42 -7.87
CA GLU A 42 2.20 1.98 -7.18
C GLU A 42 2.19 2.60 -5.79
N LEU A 43 1.08 3.26 -5.43
CA LEU A 43 1.03 4.17 -4.30
C LEU A 43 -0.36 4.12 -3.65
N ALA A 44 -0.39 4.01 -2.33
CA ALA A 44 -1.61 4.10 -1.54
C ALA A 44 -1.86 5.56 -1.15
N CYS A 45 -3.06 6.07 -1.42
CA CYS A 45 -3.40 7.47 -1.20
C CYS A 45 -4.88 7.68 -0.88
N VAL A 46 -5.19 8.89 -0.42
CA VAL A 46 -6.54 9.45 -0.35
C VAL A 46 -6.74 10.38 -1.54
N VAL A 47 -7.90 10.29 -2.20
CA VAL A 47 -8.30 11.26 -3.22
C VAL A 47 -8.84 12.51 -2.55
N THR A 48 -8.20 13.65 -2.72
CA THR A 48 -8.59 14.91 -2.06
C THR A 48 -9.39 15.84 -2.97
N ALA A 49 -9.23 15.73 -4.29
CA ALA A 49 -10.03 16.49 -5.25
C ALA A 49 -10.11 15.80 -6.61
N VAL A 50 -11.22 16.00 -7.33
CA VAL A 50 -11.47 15.40 -8.64
C VAL A 50 -12.06 16.46 -9.57
N ALA A 51 -11.40 16.73 -10.69
CA ALA A 51 -11.89 17.63 -11.72
C ALA A 51 -12.06 16.89 -13.04
N ARG A 52 -13.30 16.78 -13.51
CA ARG A 52 -13.60 16.32 -14.88
C ARG A 52 -13.16 17.38 -15.88
N GLN A 53 -12.46 16.96 -16.92
CA GLN A 53 -11.95 17.80 -17.99
C GLN A 53 -12.35 17.24 -19.36
N VAL A 54 -12.36 18.11 -20.36
CA VAL A 54 -12.61 17.73 -21.76
C VAL A 54 -11.38 18.07 -22.58
N SER A 55 -10.88 17.09 -23.33
CA SER A 55 -9.73 17.23 -24.22
C SER A 55 -10.08 18.17 -25.37
N ARG A 56 -9.29 19.22 -25.54
CA ARG A 56 -9.43 20.14 -26.69
C ARG A 56 -9.07 19.50 -28.03
N ARG A 57 -8.36 18.37 -28.01
CA ARG A 57 -7.87 17.70 -29.23
C ARG A 57 -8.93 16.81 -29.88
N ASP A 58 -9.65 16.04 -29.06
CA ASP A 58 -10.56 14.99 -29.54
C ASP A 58 -11.92 14.98 -28.81
N GLY A 59 -12.18 15.96 -27.93
CA GLY A 59 -13.41 16.04 -27.15
C GLY A 59 -13.56 14.97 -26.07
N SER A 60 -12.56 14.11 -25.88
CA SER A 60 -12.64 13.02 -24.90
C SER A 60 -12.57 13.55 -23.47
N GLU A 61 -13.35 12.92 -22.58
CA GLU A 61 -13.28 13.23 -21.15
C GLU A 61 -12.03 12.63 -20.51
N TRP A 62 -11.47 13.34 -19.53
CA TRP A 62 -10.39 12.87 -18.69
C TRP A 62 -10.51 13.46 -17.27
N GLY A 63 -9.90 12.80 -16.29
CA GLY A 63 -9.90 13.23 -14.90
C GLY A 63 -8.56 13.81 -14.50
N LYS A 64 -8.59 14.99 -13.86
CA LYS A 64 -7.48 15.55 -13.09
C LYS A 64 -7.77 15.30 -11.61
N ILE A 65 -7.00 14.42 -10.98
CA ILE A 65 -7.21 13.97 -9.60
C ILE A 65 -6.06 14.50 -8.74
N THR A 66 -6.38 15.07 -7.59
CA THR A 66 -5.40 15.37 -6.54
C THR A 66 -5.47 14.26 -5.51
N ILE A 67 -4.31 13.71 -5.18
CA ILE A 67 -4.17 12.66 -4.17
C ILE A 67 -3.28 13.15 -3.03
N GLU A 68 -3.39 12.51 -1.88
CA GLU A 68 -2.57 12.73 -0.70
C GLU A 68 -2.11 11.39 -0.10
N ASP A 69 -0.83 11.31 0.23
CA ASP A 69 -0.27 10.24 1.07
C ASP A 69 0.32 10.85 2.36
N PHE A 70 1.02 10.04 3.16
CA PHE A 70 1.66 10.53 4.39
C PHE A 70 2.80 11.52 4.18
N GLN A 71 3.23 11.77 2.94
CA GLN A 71 4.40 12.59 2.60
C GLN A 71 4.03 13.87 1.86
N GLY A 72 2.80 13.97 1.33
CA GLY A 72 2.32 15.17 0.66
C GLY A 72 1.25 14.85 -0.39
N THR A 73 1.11 15.76 -1.34
CA THR A 73 0.09 15.69 -2.39
C THR A 73 0.72 15.51 -3.77
N ALA A 74 0.01 14.85 -4.68
CA ALA A 74 0.42 14.72 -6.08
C ALA A 74 -0.77 14.82 -7.05
N GLN A 75 -0.47 15.04 -8.33
CA GLN A 75 -1.45 15.03 -9.41
C GLN A 75 -1.48 13.68 -10.12
N VAL A 76 -2.68 13.17 -10.37
CA VAL A 76 -2.93 11.97 -11.16
C VAL A 76 -3.84 12.34 -12.33
N LEU A 77 -3.48 11.88 -13.52
CA LEU A 77 -4.21 12.12 -14.76
C LEU A 77 -4.74 10.79 -15.29
N ALA A 78 -6.05 10.66 -15.36
CA ALA A 78 -6.74 9.51 -15.94
C ALA A 78 -7.34 9.93 -17.28
N PHE A 79 -6.90 9.34 -18.39
CA PHE A 79 -7.36 9.72 -19.73
C PHE A 79 -8.31 8.69 -20.32
N LYS A 80 -9.31 9.15 -21.07
CA LYS A 80 -10.17 8.32 -21.94
C LYS A 80 -10.77 7.13 -21.18
N ASP A 81 -10.52 5.91 -21.65
CA ASP A 81 -11.10 4.68 -21.12
C ASP A 81 -10.70 4.43 -19.67
N ILE A 82 -9.50 4.86 -19.24
CA ILE A 82 -9.08 4.79 -17.85
C ILE A 82 -9.99 5.66 -16.96
N TRP A 83 -10.29 6.88 -17.41
CA TRP A 83 -11.21 7.76 -16.67
C TRP A 83 -12.61 7.15 -16.60
N GLN A 84 -13.13 6.65 -17.72
CA GLN A 84 -14.47 6.04 -17.75
C GLN A 84 -14.57 4.79 -16.87
N SER A 85 -13.50 3.99 -16.81
CA SER A 85 -13.45 2.76 -16.02
C SER A 85 -13.38 3.02 -14.51
N TYR A 86 -12.72 4.10 -14.09
CA TYR A 86 -12.36 4.31 -12.69
C TYR A 86 -12.95 5.56 -12.03
N LYS A 87 -13.69 6.42 -12.74
CA LYS A 87 -14.31 7.64 -12.18
C LYS A 87 -15.17 7.40 -10.94
N GLU A 88 -15.81 6.25 -10.82
CA GLU A 88 -16.63 5.90 -9.66
C GLU A 88 -15.80 5.46 -8.44
N THR A 89 -14.59 4.95 -8.68
CA THR A 89 -13.60 4.63 -7.64
C THR A 89 -12.81 5.89 -7.22
N LEU A 90 -12.51 6.77 -8.17
CA LEU A 90 -11.79 8.03 -7.99
C LEU A 90 -12.74 9.16 -7.57
N ARG A 91 -13.35 9.02 -6.40
CA ARG A 91 -14.19 10.05 -5.79
C ARG A 91 -13.44 10.72 -4.65
N GLN A 92 -13.84 11.94 -4.31
CA GLN A 92 -13.31 12.62 -3.13
C GLN A 92 -13.46 11.74 -1.88
N ASP A 93 -12.43 11.76 -1.03
CA ASP A 93 -12.26 10.97 0.19
C ASP A 93 -12.08 9.46 -0.02
N ALA A 94 -12.01 8.99 -1.28
CA ALA A 94 -11.72 7.59 -1.57
C ALA A 94 -10.28 7.23 -1.17
N VAL A 95 -10.12 6.14 -0.42
CA VAL A 95 -8.82 5.57 -0.07
C VAL A 95 -8.50 4.43 -1.03
N VAL A 96 -7.44 4.58 -1.80
CA VAL A 96 -7.15 3.72 -2.96
C VAL A 96 -5.69 3.32 -3.05
N LEU A 97 -5.44 2.19 -3.70
CA LEU A 97 -4.13 1.81 -4.24
C LEU A 97 -4.15 2.12 -5.74
N LEU A 98 -3.35 3.10 -6.16
CA LEU A 98 -3.21 3.43 -7.58
C LEU A 98 -1.95 2.80 -8.15
N LYS A 99 -2.01 2.47 -9.43
CA LYS A 99 -0.87 2.12 -10.26
C LYS A 99 -0.84 3.02 -11.48
N GLY A 100 0.33 3.51 -11.84
CA GLY A 100 0.51 4.37 -13.00
C GLY A 100 1.96 4.59 -13.35
N LYS A 101 2.20 5.56 -14.23
CA LYS A 101 3.54 5.94 -14.68
C LYS A 101 3.78 7.42 -14.40
N VAL A 102 4.89 7.74 -13.75
CA VAL A 102 5.28 9.13 -13.52
C VAL A 102 5.67 9.78 -14.85
N SER A 103 5.26 11.03 -15.08
CA SER A 103 5.66 11.76 -16.28
C SER A 103 7.18 11.82 -16.41
N GLY A 104 7.69 11.46 -17.59
CA GLY A 104 9.11 11.61 -17.95
C GLY A 104 9.37 12.82 -18.84
N ARG A 105 8.47 13.82 -18.83
CA ARG A 105 8.61 15.02 -19.67
C ARG A 105 9.39 16.08 -18.93
N GLU A 106 10.38 16.68 -19.58
CA GLU A 106 11.22 17.76 -18.99
C GLU A 106 10.39 18.91 -18.41
N ARG A 107 9.31 19.31 -19.08
CA ARG A 107 8.42 20.39 -18.59
C ARG A 107 7.69 20.08 -17.28
N ASP A 108 7.66 18.81 -16.87
CA ASP A 108 6.99 18.34 -15.66
C ASP A 108 8.02 18.02 -14.54
N GLU A 109 9.32 18.31 -14.73
CA GLU A 109 10.42 17.94 -13.80
C GLU A 109 10.23 18.44 -12.36
N ASP A 110 9.57 19.58 -12.18
CA ASP A 110 9.33 20.17 -10.87
C ASP A 110 8.12 19.61 -10.12
N ASP A 111 7.16 19.01 -10.80
CA ASP A 111 5.94 18.42 -10.22
C ASP A 111 5.36 17.39 -11.20
N PRO A 112 5.99 16.21 -11.33
CA PRO A 112 5.64 15.26 -12.37
C PRO A 112 4.32 14.55 -12.03
N PRO A 113 3.27 14.68 -12.87
CA PRO A 113 2.02 13.98 -12.63
C PRO A 113 2.17 12.49 -12.90
N ILE A 114 1.29 11.69 -12.27
CA ILE A 114 1.16 10.26 -12.52
C ILE A 114 0.10 10.06 -13.60
N PHE A 115 0.43 9.35 -14.68
CA PHE A 115 -0.53 8.85 -15.65
C PHE A 115 -1.12 7.54 -15.12
N LEU A 116 -2.43 7.52 -14.86
CA LEU A 116 -3.09 6.38 -14.23
C LEU A 116 -3.20 5.19 -15.20
N ASP A 117 -2.87 3.99 -14.70
CA ASP A 117 -3.12 2.72 -15.40
C ASP A 117 -4.29 1.96 -14.76
N SER A 118 -4.32 1.86 -13.43
CA SER A 118 -5.38 1.17 -12.69
C SER A 118 -5.50 1.71 -11.27
N VAL A 119 -6.68 1.53 -10.67
CA VAL A 119 -6.91 1.85 -9.27
C VAL A 119 -7.87 0.83 -8.65
N GLU A 120 -7.63 0.48 -7.39
CA GLU A 120 -8.52 -0.34 -6.59
C GLU A 120 -8.76 0.29 -5.21
N PRO A 121 -9.94 0.10 -4.60
CA PRO A 121 -10.16 0.49 -3.20
C PRO A 121 -9.15 -0.22 -2.29
N LEU A 122 -8.56 0.51 -1.35
CA LEU A 122 -7.54 -0.05 -0.46
C LEU A 122 -8.12 -1.16 0.45
N ASP A 123 -9.43 -1.12 0.72
CA ASP A 123 -10.19 -2.18 1.41
C ASP A 123 -10.19 -3.53 0.67
N ALA A 124 -10.03 -3.54 -0.65
CA ALA A 124 -10.00 -4.77 -1.44
C ALA A 124 -8.63 -5.47 -1.39
N VAL A 125 -7.56 -4.71 -1.12
CA VAL A 125 -6.17 -5.18 -1.19
C VAL A 125 -5.87 -6.34 -0.21
N PRO A 126 -6.32 -6.33 1.06
CA PRO A 126 -6.16 -7.48 1.98
C PRO A 126 -6.64 -8.82 1.42
N ASN A 127 -7.68 -8.81 0.58
CA ASN A 127 -8.31 -10.02 0.02
C ASN A 127 -7.95 -10.28 -1.45
N SER A 128 -7.10 -9.44 -2.04
CA SER A 128 -6.70 -9.51 -3.46
C SER A 128 -5.75 -10.69 -3.79
N GLY A 129 -5.22 -11.38 -2.78
CA GLY A 129 -4.17 -12.39 -2.93
C GLY A 129 -2.77 -11.82 -3.19
N ARG A 130 -2.61 -10.48 -3.07
CA ARG A 130 -1.35 -9.76 -3.27
C ARG A 130 -0.51 -9.59 -2.00
N LEU A 131 -1.01 -10.09 -0.86
CA LEU A 131 -0.39 -9.92 0.44
C LEU A 131 -0.16 -11.27 1.11
N ALA A 132 0.90 -11.36 1.91
CA ALA A 132 1.18 -12.41 2.87
C ALA A 132 1.39 -11.80 4.26
N VAL A 133 1.03 -12.55 5.31
CA VAL A 133 1.48 -12.24 6.67
C VAL A 133 2.86 -12.84 6.84
N GLN A 134 3.86 -12.00 7.10
CA GLN A 134 5.25 -12.41 7.30
C GLN A 134 5.58 -12.38 8.79
N ILE A 135 6.21 -13.44 9.30
CA ILE A 135 6.80 -13.52 10.64
C ILE A 135 8.30 -13.76 10.48
N GLU A 136 9.11 -12.88 11.06
CA GLU A 136 10.55 -13.02 11.17
C GLU A 136 10.87 -13.77 12.47
N LEU A 137 11.67 -14.83 12.34
CA LEU A 137 12.06 -15.70 13.44
C LEU A 137 13.57 -15.68 13.57
N ASP A 138 14.04 -15.43 14.78
CA ASP A 138 15.42 -15.70 15.17
C ASP A 138 15.58 -17.19 15.52
N THR A 139 16.63 -17.82 14.99
CA THR A 139 16.92 -19.25 15.17
C THR A 139 17.17 -19.63 16.63
N ALA A 140 17.50 -18.67 17.49
CA ALA A 140 17.86 -18.93 18.88
C ALA A 140 16.73 -18.72 19.91
N SER A 141 15.73 -17.88 19.65
CA SER A 141 14.84 -17.35 20.70
C SER A 141 13.33 -17.54 20.47
N ASP A 142 12.86 -17.61 19.23
CA ASP A 142 11.42 -17.49 18.94
C ASP A 142 10.69 -18.84 18.76
N LEU A 143 11.43 -19.94 18.78
CA LEU A 143 10.91 -21.27 18.40
C LEU A 143 10.44 -22.13 19.59
N THR A 144 9.93 -21.51 20.66
CA THR A 144 9.41 -22.29 21.80
C THR A 144 8.07 -22.94 21.47
N GLY A 145 7.81 -24.13 22.03
CA GLY A 145 6.56 -24.86 21.79
C GLY A 145 5.31 -24.12 22.27
N ASP A 146 5.45 -23.25 23.27
CA ASP A 146 4.35 -22.45 23.81
C ASP A 146 3.99 -21.27 22.90
N ALA A 147 5.00 -20.56 22.37
CA ALA A 147 4.80 -19.49 21.39
C ALA A 147 4.06 -20.00 20.14
N PHE A 148 4.44 -21.18 19.62
CA PHE A 148 3.72 -21.78 18.50
C PHE A 148 2.29 -22.19 18.84
N ARG A 149 2.01 -22.62 20.08
CA ARG A 149 0.66 -23.00 20.51
C ARG A 149 -0.24 -21.76 20.60
N GLU A 150 0.28 -20.68 21.18
CA GLU A 150 -0.41 -19.40 21.27
C GLU A 150 -0.65 -18.80 19.87
N ALA A 151 0.39 -18.77 19.03
CA ALA A 151 0.28 -18.33 17.65
C ALA A 151 -0.77 -19.14 16.87
N LYS A 152 -0.84 -20.46 17.07
CA LYS A 152 -1.86 -21.30 16.43
C LYS A 152 -3.29 -20.95 16.87
N ALA A 153 -3.48 -20.58 18.13
CA ALA A 153 -4.79 -20.11 18.61
C ALA A 153 -5.17 -18.78 17.95
N ILE A 154 -4.27 -17.81 17.95
CA ILE A 154 -4.44 -16.52 17.27
C ILE A 154 -4.76 -16.73 15.78
N MET A 155 -4.01 -17.60 15.10
CA MET A 155 -4.25 -17.92 13.69
C MET A 155 -5.65 -18.51 13.44
N GLY A 156 -6.22 -19.23 14.41
CA GLY A 156 -7.58 -19.77 14.33
C GLY A 156 -8.67 -18.70 14.45
N ASP A 157 -8.40 -17.64 15.20
CA ASP A 157 -9.33 -16.52 15.43
C ASP A 157 -9.23 -15.44 14.34
N HIS A 158 -8.11 -15.37 13.62
CA HIS A 158 -7.82 -14.36 12.61
C HIS A 158 -7.75 -14.91 11.17
N LEU A 159 -8.78 -15.64 10.75
CA LEU A 159 -8.85 -16.25 9.42
C LEU A 159 -9.04 -15.21 8.29
N GLY A 160 -8.39 -15.45 7.14
CA GLY A 160 -8.52 -14.56 5.98
C GLY A 160 -7.97 -15.13 4.68
N GLY A 161 -7.55 -14.23 3.77
CA GLY A 161 -7.08 -14.59 2.44
C GLY A 161 -5.55 -14.70 2.28
N ALA A 162 -4.77 -14.08 3.17
CA ALA A 162 -3.33 -13.93 3.02
C ALA A 162 -2.59 -15.16 3.58
N PRO A 163 -1.72 -15.83 2.79
CA PRO A 163 -0.91 -16.93 3.29
C PRO A 163 0.08 -16.45 4.36
N LEU A 164 0.46 -17.36 5.25
CA LEU A 164 1.53 -17.11 6.22
C LEU A 164 2.90 -17.47 5.64
N GLU A 165 3.89 -16.60 5.88
CA GLU A 165 5.28 -16.82 5.55
C GLU A 165 6.18 -16.60 6.76
N PHE A 166 7.14 -17.49 6.96
CA PHE A 166 8.20 -17.34 7.95
C PHE A 166 9.51 -16.99 7.25
N VAL A 167 10.24 -16.03 7.81
CA VAL A 167 11.62 -15.71 7.45
C VAL A 167 12.49 -16.11 8.62
N VAL A 168 13.44 -17.03 8.41
CA VAL A 168 14.21 -17.63 9.52
C VAL A 168 15.67 -17.19 9.46
N GLY A 169 16.15 -16.55 10.53
CA GLY A 169 17.52 -16.07 10.69
C GLY A 169 17.77 -14.67 10.10
N GLU A 170 18.98 -14.16 10.32
CA GLU A 170 19.41 -12.84 9.84
C GLU A 170 19.93 -12.89 8.39
N ALA A 171 19.72 -11.80 7.65
CA ALA A 171 20.29 -11.60 6.33
C ALA A 171 21.80 -11.29 6.44
N ASN A 172 22.61 -12.30 6.75
CA ASN A 172 24.08 -12.21 6.82
C ASN A 172 24.73 -12.17 5.42
N GLY A 173 24.21 -11.33 4.52
CA GLY A 173 24.62 -11.25 3.11
C GLY A 173 23.99 -12.32 2.18
N VAL A 174 23.25 -13.28 2.75
CA VAL A 174 22.41 -14.24 2.00
C VAL A 174 20.95 -14.00 2.38
N PRO A 175 20.00 -14.03 1.41
CA PRO A 175 18.58 -13.93 1.74
C PRO A 175 18.17 -15.03 2.73
N ALA A 176 17.60 -14.63 3.86
CA ALA A 176 17.10 -15.57 4.85
C ALA A 176 16.08 -16.53 4.22
N PRO A 177 16.12 -17.84 4.53
CA PRO A 177 15.18 -18.82 4.00
C PRO A 177 13.74 -18.45 4.33
N ARG A 178 12.85 -18.68 3.35
CA ARG A 178 11.43 -18.34 3.44
C ARG A 178 10.58 -19.60 3.37
N LEU A 179 9.75 -19.80 4.39
CA LEU A 179 8.87 -20.95 4.49
C LEU A 179 7.42 -20.47 4.39
N ARG A 180 6.73 -20.85 3.32
CA ARG A 180 5.32 -20.46 3.09
C ARG A 180 4.37 -21.55 3.52
N ALA A 181 3.57 -21.28 4.55
CA ALA A 181 2.49 -22.14 4.99
C ALA A 181 1.23 -21.88 4.17
N ARG A 182 1.06 -22.62 3.06
CA ARG A 182 -0.10 -22.44 2.15
C ARG A 182 -1.44 -22.85 2.75
N SER A 183 -1.43 -23.73 3.75
CA SER A 183 -2.63 -24.22 4.45
C SER A 183 -3.15 -23.24 5.50
N VAL A 184 -2.34 -22.26 5.91
CA VAL A 184 -2.71 -21.24 6.89
C VAL A 184 -2.94 -19.93 6.15
N LYS A 185 -4.15 -19.40 6.26
CA LYS A 185 -4.51 -18.11 5.68
C LYS A 185 -5.10 -17.21 6.75
N LEU A 186 -4.56 -16.01 6.83
CA LEU A 186 -4.82 -15.04 7.88
C LEU A 186 -5.44 -13.77 7.29
N ALA A 187 -6.15 -13.04 8.13
CA ALA A 187 -6.58 -11.70 7.78
C ALA A 187 -5.36 -10.78 7.67
N ALA A 188 -5.30 -10.00 6.59
CA ALA A 188 -4.22 -9.05 6.35
C ALA A 188 -4.59 -7.67 6.93
N ASP A 189 -4.79 -7.62 8.25
CA ASP A 189 -5.20 -6.43 8.98
C ASP A 189 -4.31 -6.17 10.20
N ARG A 190 -4.51 -4.99 10.79
CA ARG A 190 -3.72 -4.54 11.95
C ARG A 190 -3.91 -5.43 13.18
N GLU A 191 -5.12 -5.94 13.40
CA GLU A 191 -5.44 -6.72 14.59
C GLU A 191 -4.66 -8.03 14.60
N THR A 192 -4.64 -8.72 13.45
CA THR A 192 -3.88 -9.96 13.25
C THR A 192 -2.38 -9.73 13.44
N ILE A 193 -1.84 -8.65 12.87
CA ILE A 193 -0.43 -8.29 13.03
C ILE A 193 -0.10 -8.03 14.50
N GLN A 194 -0.90 -7.23 15.20
CA GLN A 194 -0.67 -6.90 16.61
C GLN A 194 -0.76 -8.11 17.53
N ALA A 195 -1.72 -9.02 17.30
CA ALA A 195 -1.85 -10.24 18.08
C ALA A 195 -0.61 -11.14 17.91
N LEU A 196 -0.12 -11.31 16.68
CA LEU A 196 1.08 -12.09 16.41
C LEU A 196 2.36 -11.39 16.91
N GLU A 197 2.44 -10.06 16.85
CA GLU A 197 3.56 -9.29 17.44
C GLU A 197 3.66 -9.49 18.96
N ALA A 198 2.54 -9.71 19.66
CA ALA A 198 2.56 -9.98 21.09
C ALA A 198 3.28 -11.30 21.43
N VAL A 199 3.29 -12.25 20.48
CA VAL A 199 3.95 -13.56 20.61
C VAL A 199 5.39 -13.52 20.09
N PHE A 200 5.59 -13.01 18.88
CA PHE A 200 6.88 -13.07 18.18
C PHE A 200 7.74 -11.83 18.35
N GLY A 201 7.21 -10.77 18.96
CA GLY A 201 7.91 -9.50 19.15
C GLY A 201 7.53 -8.44 18.13
N LYS A 202 7.51 -7.19 18.60
CA LYS A 202 7.16 -6.02 17.79
C LYS A 202 8.16 -5.80 16.65
N GLY A 203 7.66 -5.50 15.45
CA GLY A 203 8.46 -5.29 14.26
C GLY A 203 8.92 -6.57 13.56
N ARG A 204 8.66 -7.74 14.15
CA ARG A 204 8.94 -9.06 13.53
C ARG A 204 7.75 -9.62 12.77
N VAL A 205 6.59 -8.99 12.85
CA VAL A 205 5.39 -9.40 12.11
C VAL A 205 4.93 -8.24 11.24
N GLY A 206 4.59 -8.52 9.99
CA GLY A 206 4.13 -7.50 9.05
C GLY A 206 3.44 -8.06 7.83
N LEU A 207 2.89 -7.16 7.02
CA LEU A 207 2.37 -7.53 5.71
C LEU A 207 3.47 -7.41 4.66
N ARG A 208 3.50 -8.40 3.79
CA ARG A 208 4.40 -8.43 2.65
C ARG A 208 3.63 -8.51 1.35
N ARG A 209 3.99 -7.65 0.41
CA ARG A 209 3.56 -7.76 -0.98
C ARG A 209 4.14 -9.01 -1.65
N LEU A 210 3.28 -9.79 -2.29
CA LEU A 210 3.59 -10.98 -3.09
C LEU A 210 3.95 -10.64 -4.54
#